data_AF-I3EBR6-F1
#
_entry.id   AF-I3EBR6-F1
#
_cell.length_a   1.000
_cell.length_b   1.000
_cell.length_c   1.000
_cell.angle_alpha   90.00
_cell.angle_beta   90.00
_cell.angle_gamma   90.00
#
_symmetry.space_group_name_H-M   'P 1'
#
loop_
_entity.id
_entity.type
_entity.pdbx_description
1 polymer ?
#
loop_
_entity_poly.entity_id
_entity_poly.type
_entity_poly.pdbx_seq_one_letter_code
_entity_poly.pdbx_strand_id
1 'polypeptide(L)'
;MEFSPCHMLQNGSVALCPALQQLVAEHGPLNEEKQALFDAAKQIGNNDEQSNWKEELLQLREKVTLFLSHLDPHSEREEGVLFPMMSKYIGNTTGPIAVMEYEHDQAKRNIAAFLEKTKMLDEEVNKEEAKELASYVINAYLILTEHFMKEENVLFPMAEQMLSDEEKEELAKHLM
;
A
#
# COMPACT_ATOMS: atom_id res chain seq x y z
N MET A 1 -26.25 -6.12 33.77
CA MET A 1 -25.65 -6.00 32.43
C MET A 1 -24.50 -5.03 32.56
N GLU A 2 -23.33 -5.55 32.90
CA GLU A 2 -22.10 -4.73 33.03
C GLU A 2 -21.33 -4.86 31.73
N PHE A 3 -21.20 -3.74 31.02
CA PHE A 3 -20.32 -3.61 29.86
C PHE A 3 -18.87 -3.66 30.36
N SER A 4 -18.13 -4.68 29.94
CA SER A 4 -16.70 -4.79 30.21
C SER A 4 -15.92 -3.85 29.28
N PRO A 5 -14.96 -3.05 29.77
CA PRO A 5 -14.22 -2.12 28.95
C PRO A 5 -13.12 -2.82 28.15
N CYS A 6 -13.02 -2.44 26.88
CA CYS A 6 -11.80 -2.37 26.05
C CYS A 6 -10.60 -3.18 26.57
N HIS A 7 -10.40 -4.38 26.01
CA HIS A 7 -9.16 -5.12 26.18
C HIS A 7 -8.05 -4.35 25.44
N MET A 8 -7.22 -3.65 26.21
CA MET A 8 -5.99 -3.05 25.71
C MET A 8 -5.14 -4.17 25.10
N LEU A 9 -4.93 -4.12 23.79
CA LEU A 9 -4.03 -5.01 23.06
C LEU A 9 -2.67 -4.98 23.78
N GLN A 10 -2.32 -6.11 24.41
CA GLN A 10 -1.02 -6.27 25.02
C GLN A 10 0.04 -6.22 23.93
N ASN A 11 0.96 -5.26 24.08
CA ASN A 11 2.07 -4.98 23.20
C ASN A 11 3.18 -6.03 23.38
N GLY A 12 2.88 -7.29 23.06
CA GLY A 12 3.85 -8.36 22.86
C GLY A 12 3.91 -8.67 21.37
N SER A 13 5.11 -8.79 20.79
CA SER A 13 5.26 -9.24 19.41
C SER A 13 4.64 -10.63 19.28
N VAL A 14 3.42 -10.70 18.74
CA VAL A 14 2.72 -11.96 18.51
C VAL A 14 3.47 -12.70 17.40
N ALA A 15 3.81 -13.97 17.63
CA ALA A 15 4.36 -14.80 16.59
C ALA A 15 3.28 -15.07 15.54
N LEU A 16 3.43 -14.49 14.35
CA LEU A 16 2.48 -14.63 13.25
C LEU A 16 2.56 -16.04 12.65
N CYS A 17 1.44 -16.58 12.18
CA CYS A 17 1.41 -17.81 11.40
C CYS A 17 2.14 -17.64 10.06
N PRO A 18 2.58 -18.73 9.39
CA PRO A 18 3.38 -18.65 8.17
C PRO A 18 2.75 -17.81 7.05
N ALA A 19 1.42 -17.86 6.93
CA ALA A 19 0.67 -17.14 5.91
C ALA A 19 0.73 -15.61 6.12
N LEU A 20 0.63 -15.15 7.38
CA LEU A 20 0.79 -13.73 7.72
C LEU A 20 2.26 -13.29 7.65
N GLN A 21 3.21 -14.16 8.00
CA GLN A 21 4.63 -13.87 7.80
C GLN A 21 4.98 -13.68 6.32
N GLN A 22 4.32 -14.41 5.43
CA GLN A 22 4.49 -14.24 3.98
C GLN A 22 4.07 -12.83 3.53
N LEU A 23 2.93 -12.31 4.00
CA LEU A 23 2.52 -10.93 3.69
C LEU A 23 3.53 -9.90 4.22
N VAL A 24 4.02 -10.06 5.46
CA VAL A 24 5.10 -9.21 5.99
C VAL A 24 6.37 -9.30 5.15
N ALA A 25 6.73 -10.49 4.65
CA ALA A 25 7.93 -10.67 3.84
C ALA A 25 7.83 -9.95 2.48
N GLU A 26 6.62 -9.82 1.92
CA GLU A 26 6.36 -9.08 0.68
C GLU A 26 6.60 -7.57 0.84
N HIS A 27 6.43 -7.02 2.06
CA HIS A 27 6.65 -5.60 2.30
C HIS A 27 8.11 -5.18 2.13
N GLY A 28 9.08 -6.07 2.31
CA GLY A 28 10.51 -5.73 2.18
C GLY A 28 10.84 -5.14 0.79
N PRO A 29 10.70 -5.93 -0.28
CA PRO A 29 10.89 -5.44 -1.65
C PRO A 29 9.99 -4.26 -2.00
N LEU A 30 8.70 -4.29 -1.61
CA LEU A 30 7.77 -3.20 -1.89
C LEU A 30 8.17 -1.88 -1.21
N ASN A 31 8.73 -1.94 0.00
CA ASN A 31 9.27 -0.78 0.71
C ASN A 31 10.46 -0.16 -0.03
N GLU A 32 11.37 -1.00 -0.54
CA GLU A 32 12.52 -0.53 -1.33
C GLU A 32 12.07 0.13 -2.64
N GLU A 33 11.13 -0.50 -3.36
CA GLU A 33 10.58 0.03 -4.60
C GLU A 33 9.85 1.36 -4.38
N LYS A 34 8.93 1.44 -3.40
CA LYS A 34 8.21 2.69 -3.13
C LYS A 34 9.14 3.81 -2.67
N GLN A 35 10.20 3.50 -1.93
CA GLN A 35 11.21 4.49 -1.55
C GLN A 35 11.95 5.02 -2.78
N ALA A 36 12.35 4.15 -3.71
CA ALA A 36 12.98 4.56 -4.96
C ALA A 36 12.06 5.43 -5.84
N LEU A 37 10.75 5.14 -5.84
CA LEU A 37 9.75 5.97 -6.51
C LEU A 37 9.65 7.36 -5.88
N PHE A 38 9.58 7.42 -4.55
CA PHE A 38 9.53 8.68 -3.82
C PHE A 38 10.76 9.54 -4.07
N ASP A 39 11.95 8.93 -4.03
CA ASP A 39 13.20 9.65 -4.29
C ASP A 39 13.24 10.19 -5.71
N ALA A 40 12.84 9.39 -6.71
CA ALA A 40 12.76 9.83 -8.11
C ALA A 40 11.74 10.96 -8.30
N ALA A 41 10.53 10.81 -7.74
CA ALA A 41 9.48 11.83 -7.80
C ALA A 41 9.92 13.14 -7.12
N LYS A 42 10.65 13.06 -6.01
CA LYS A 42 11.19 14.24 -5.34
C LYS A 42 12.27 14.96 -6.11
N GLN A 43 13.00 14.31 -7.02
CA GLN A 43 13.98 15.00 -7.87
C GLN A 43 13.33 15.82 -8.98
N ILE A 44 12.10 15.49 -9.36
CA ILE A 44 11.36 16.21 -10.39
C ILE A 44 11.10 17.66 -9.94
N GLY A 45 11.57 18.61 -10.74
CA GLY A 45 11.47 20.04 -10.47
C GLY A 45 12.51 20.59 -9.47
N ASN A 46 13.54 19.83 -9.09
CA ASN A 46 14.61 20.33 -8.19
C ASN A 46 15.73 21.09 -8.89
N ASN A 47 15.90 20.93 -10.20
CA ASN A 47 16.91 21.64 -10.97
C ASN A 47 16.29 22.89 -11.64
N ASP A 48 16.70 24.09 -11.22
CA ASP A 48 16.20 25.36 -11.78
C ASP A 48 16.70 25.65 -13.20
N GLU A 49 17.77 24.99 -13.65
CA GLU A 49 18.31 25.16 -15.01
C GLU A 49 17.59 24.28 -16.03
N GLN A 50 16.81 23.29 -15.58
CA GLN A 50 16.09 22.36 -16.43
C GLN A 50 14.71 22.90 -16.81
N SER A 51 14.49 23.09 -18.11
CA SER A 51 13.24 23.62 -18.67
C SER A 51 12.22 22.55 -19.08
N ASN A 52 12.66 21.31 -19.33
CA ASN A 52 11.81 20.20 -19.76
C ASN A 52 12.03 18.96 -18.87
N TRP A 53 10.94 18.41 -18.34
CA TRP A 53 10.92 17.27 -17.40
C TRP A 53 10.25 16.01 -17.97
N LYS A 54 9.97 16.00 -19.28
CA LYS A 54 9.28 14.89 -19.95
C LYS A 54 9.96 13.55 -19.74
N GLU A 55 11.29 13.50 -19.91
CA GLU A 55 12.06 12.26 -19.83
C GLU A 55 12.03 11.66 -18.42
N GLU A 56 12.19 12.48 -17.38
CA GLU A 56 12.13 12.05 -15.98
C GLU A 56 10.74 11.54 -15.60
N LEU A 57 9.68 12.17 -16.14
CA LEU A 57 8.31 11.70 -15.95
C LEU A 57 8.06 10.35 -16.63
N LEU A 58 8.60 10.12 -17.83
CA LEU A 58 8.51 8.84 -18.53
C LEU A 58 9.27 7.73 -17.77
N GLN A 59 10.47 8.03 -17.27
CA GLN A 59 11.22 7.09 -16.44
C GLN A 59 10.50 6.78 -15.12
N LEU A 60 9.90 7.79 -14.47
CA LEU A 60 9.09 7.59 -13.29
C LEU A 60 7.86 6.73 -13.59
N ARG A 61 7.21 6.96 -14.75
CA ARG A 61 6.09 6.15 -15.24
C ARG A 61 6.45 4.68 -15.37
N GLU A 62 7.59 4.36 -15.98
CA GLU A 62 8.06 2.98 -16.12
C GLU A 62 8.25 2.31 -14.76
N LYS A 63 8.89 3.00 -13.81
CA LYS A 63 9.10 2.49 -12.45
C LYS A 63 7.78 2.30 -11.71
N VAL A 64 6.84 3.24 -11.81
CA VAL A 64 5.50 3.11 -11.21
C VAL A 64 4.74 1.92 -11.79
N THR A 65 4.85 1.70 -13.10
CA THR A 65 4.22 0.55 -13.78
C THR A 65 4.78 -0.78 -13.27
N LEU A 66 6.10 -0.86 -13.09
CA LEU A 66 6.75 -2.04 -12.52
C LEU A 66 6.31 -2.26 -11.07
N PHE A 67 6.33 -1.23 -10.24
CA PHE A 67 5.90 -1.29 -8.84
C PHE A 67 4.46 -1.80 -8.70
N LEU A 68 3.53 -1.31 -9.52
CA LEU A 68 2.15 -1.83 -9.52
C LEU A 68 2.08 -3.33 -9.80
N SER A 69 2.89 -3.83 -10.74
CA SER A 69 2.88 -5.26 -11.05
C SER A 69 3.31 -6.15 -9.88
N HIS A 70 4.00 -5.58 -8.88
CA HIS A 70 4.37 -6.26 -7.64
C HIS A 70 3.41 -5.95 -6.48
N LEU A 71 2.87 -4.73 -6.41
CA LEU A 71 1.93 -4.31 -5.37
C LEU A 71 0.55 -4.96 -5.56
N ASP A 72 0.04 -5.03 -6.79
CA ASP A 72 -1.32 -5.51 -7.06
C ASP A 72 -1.55 -6.94 -6.53
N PRO A 73 -0.66 -7.93 -6.77
CA PRO A 73 -0.84 -9.27 -6.22
C PRO A 73 -0.86 -9.32 -4.69
N HIS A 74 -0.12 -8.42 -4.03
CA HIS A 74 -0.12 -8.31 -2.58
C HIS A 74 -1.48 -7.79 -2.07
N SER A 75 -1.95 -6.66 -2.60
CA SER A 75 -3.27 -6.12 -2.24
C SER A 75 -4.42 -7.07 -2.61
N GLU A 76 -4.31 -7.83 -3.71
CA GLU A 76 -5.31 -8.85 -4.09
C GLU A 76 -5.40 -10.00 -3.09
N ARG A 77 -4.27 -10.44 -2.54
CA ARG A 77 -4.24 -11.46 -1.48
C ARG A 77 -4.94 -10.97 -0.22
N GLU A 78 -4.78 -9.70 0.10
CA GLU A 78 -5.42 -9.09 1.26
C GLU A 78 -6.92 -8.88 1.05
N GLU A 79 -7.30 -8.14 0.00
CA GLU A 79 -8.70 -7.82 -0.32
C GLU A 79 -9.51 -9.06 -0.70
N GLY A 80 -8.88 -10.05 -1.34
CA GLY A 80 -9.53 -11.26 -1.83
C GLY A 80 -9.64 -12.39 -0.80
N VAL A 81 -8.77 -12.40 0.21
CA VAL A 81 -8.66 -13.53 1.16
C VAL A 81 -8.67 -13.05 2.61
N LEU A 82 -7.65 -12.30 3.04
CA LEU A 82 -7.47 -11.95 4.45
C LEU A 82 -8.61 -11.06 4.97
N PHE A 83 -8.94 -9.97 4.26
CA PHE A 83 -9.96 -9.02 4.68
C PHE A 83 -11.36 -9.66 4.74
N PRO A 84 -11.80 -10.47 3.75
CA PRO A 84 -13.03 -11.24 3.86
C PRO A 84 -13.08 -12.17 5.06
N MET A 85 -11.97 -12.85 5.40
CA MET A 85 -11.90 -13.72 6.57
C MET A 85 -12.06 -12.93 7.87
N MET A 86 -11.32 -11.83 8.03
CA MET A 86 -11.41 -10.97 9.21
C MET A 86 -12.79 -10.32 9.34
N SER A 87 -13.41 -9.92 8.22
CA SER A 87 -14.71 -9.27 8.18
C SER A 87 -15.84 -10.12 8.77
N LYS A 88 -15.70 -11.46 8.78
CA LYS A 88 -16.66 -12.36 9.44
C LYS A 88 -16.76 -12.10 10.96
N TYR A 89 -15.70 -11.58 11.57
CA TYR A 89 -15.60 -11.36 13.01
C TYR A 89 -15.87 -9.91 13.42
N ILE A 90 -15.39 -8.94 12.63
CA ILE A 90 -15.42 -7.51 12.97
C ILE A 90 -16.31 -6.66 12.04
N GLY A 91 -16.89 -7.27 11.01
CA GLY A 91 -17.59 -6.56 9.95
C GLY A 91 -16.66 -5.78 9.02
N ASN A 92 -17.22 -5.22 7.95
CA ASN A 92 -16.49 -4.48 6.92
C ASN A 92 -17.06 -3.08 6.61
N THR A 93 -18.18 -2.70 7.22
CA THR A 93 -18.82 -1.40 6.95
C THR A 93 -18.21 -0.26 7.77
N THR A 94 -17.61 -0.59 8.92
CA THR A 94 -16.94 0.34 9.83
C THR A 94 -15.78 -0.39 10.51
N GLY A 95 -14.69 0.31 10.84
CA GLY A 95 -13.58 -0.26 11.60
C GLY A 95 -12.34 -0.49 10.73
N PRO A 96 -11.40 -1.35 11.17
CA PRO A 96 -10.07 -1.40 10.58
C PRO A 96 -10.10 -1.85 9.12
N ILE A 97 -10.91 -2.86 8.73
CA ILE A 97 -11.00 -3.32 7.33
C ILE A 97 -11.45 -2.20 6.39
N ALA A 98 -12.49 -1.43 6.77
CA ALA A 98 -12.98 -0.33 5.96
C ALA A 98 -11.92 0.77 5.77
N VAL A 99 -11.06 1.01 6.77
CA VAL A 99 -9.95 1.96 6.68
C VAL A 99 -8.88 1.43 5.74
N MET A 100 -8.52 0.15 5.84
CA MET A 100 -7.53 -0.47 4.96
C MET A 100 -7.97 -0.44 3.50
N GLU A 101 -9.19 -0.89 3.19
CA GLU A 101 -9.75 -0.84 1.83
C GLU A 101 -9.82 0.60 1.30
N TYR A 102 -10.16 1.58 2.14
CA TYR A 102 -10.15 2.99 1.75
C TYR A 102 -8.75 3.49 1.39
N GLU A 103 -7.73 3.10 2.15
CA GLU A 103 -6.33 3.48 1.89
C GLU A 103 -5.77 2.82 0.63
N HIS A 104 -6.07 1.54 0.38
CA HIS A 104 -5.82 0.89 -0.91
C HIS A 104 -6.42 1.69 -2.06
N ASP A 105 -7.70 2.08 -1.94
CA ASP A 105 -8.39 2.90 -2.92
C ASP A 105 -7.72 4.25 -3.16
N GLN A 106 -7.27 4.94 -2.10
CA GLN A 106 -6.57 6.22 -2.22
C GLN A 106 -5.21 6.06 -2.92
N ALA A 107 -4.44 5.04 -2.57
CA ALA A 107 -3.16 4.75 -3.21
C ALA A 107 -3.34 4.43 -4.70
N LYS A 108 -4.28 3.51 -5.02
CA LYS A 108 -4.65 3.13 -6.39
C LYS A 108 -5.08 4.36 -7.21
N ARG A 109 -5.90 5.26 -6.65
CA ARG A 109 -6.35 6.49 -7.34
C ARG A 109 -5.20 7.46 -7.65
N ASN A 110 -4.28 7.66 -6.72
CA ASN A 110 -3.12 8.52 -6.95
C ASN A 110 -2.24 7.95 -8.06
N ILE A 111 -1.92 6.65 -7.99
CA ILE A 111 -1.12 5.99 -9.02
C ILE A 111 -1.82 6.03 -10.39
N ALA A 112 -3.12 5.73 -10.44
CA ALA A 112 -3.90 5.79 -11.67
C ALA A 112 -3.94 7.21 -12.26
N ALA A 113 -4.06 8.25 -11.42
CA ALA A 113 -4.03 9.63 -11.87
C ALA A 113 -2.68 9.99 -12.50
N PHE A 114 -1.57 9.58 -11.89
CA PHE A 114 -0.23 9.74 -12.48
C PHE A 114 -0.12 9.03 -13.84
N LEU A 115 -0.53 7.76 -13.90
CA LEU A 115 -0.46 6.96 -15.12
C LEU A 115 -1.42 7.43 -16.22
N GLU A 116 -2.56 8.04 -15.91
CA GLU A 116 -3.42 8.58 -16.95
C GLU A 116 -2.87 9.91 -17.48
N LYS A 117 -2.46 10.80 -16.57
CA LYS A 117 -1.96 12.13 -16.94
C LYS A 117 -0.61 12.11 -17.65
N THR A 118 0.22 11.09 -17.42
CA THR A 118 1.51 10.92 -18.11
C THR A 118 1.43 10.02 -19.35
N LYS A 119 0.24 9.57 -19.76
CA LYS A 119 0.07 8.66 -20.90
C LYS A 119 0.45 9.31 -22.24
N MET A 120 0.14 10.59 -22.38
CA MET A 120 0.50 11.41 -23.54
C MET A 120 0.96 12.76 -23.02
N LEU A 121 2.27 12.85 -22.76
CA LEU A 121 2.91 14.11 -22.39
C LEU A 121 3.19 14.96 -23.63
N ASP A 122 3.06 16.26 -23.47
CA ASP A 122 3.51 17.25 -24.46
C ASP A 122 5.02 17.12 -24.71
N GLU A 123 5.53 17.80 -25.74
CA GLU A 123 6.96 17.76 -26.06
C GLU A 123 7.83 18.42 -25.00
N GLU A 124 7.31 19.47 -24.37
CA GLU A 124 7.93 20.15 -23.25
C GLU A 124 6.99 20.15 -22.06
N VAL A 125 7.45 19.58 -20.95
CA VAL A 125 6.75 19.63 -19.66
C VAL A 125 7.52 20.55 -18.74
N ASN A 126 6.89 21.67 -18.38
CA ASN A 126 7.52 22.66 -17.51
C ASN A 126 7.62 22.17 -16.06
N LYS A 127 8.43 22.86 -15.25
CA LYS A 127 8.70 22.50 -13.85
C LYS A 127 7.45 22.39 -12.97
N GLU A 128 6.47 23.29 -13.12
CA GLU A 128 5.29 23.30 -12.26
C GLU A 128 4.39 22.11 -12.57
N GLU A 129 4.13 21.88 -13.85
CA GLU A 129 3.37 20.73 -14.32
C GLU A 129 4.04 19.41 -13.91
N ALA A 130 5.36 19.31 -14.07
CA ALA A 130 6.10 18.12 -13.69
C ALA A 130 6.00 17.82 -12.19
N LYS A 131 6.04 18.86 -11.34
CA LYS A 131 5.83 18.73 -9.89
C LYS A 131 4.41 18.31 -9.54
N GLU A 132 3.40 18.86 -10.23
CA GLU A 132 2.01 18.43 -10.05
C GLU A 132 1.87 16.94 -10.36
N LEU A 133 2.42 16.47 -11.48
CA LEU A 133 2.40 15.07 -11.87
C LEU A 133 3.14 14.17 -10.86
N ALA A 134 4.34 14.56 -10.45
CA ALA A 134 5.13 13.82 -9.46
C ALA A 134 4.44 13.75 -8.08
N SER A 135 3.61 14.74 -7.74
CA SER A 135 2.91 14.79 -6.45
C SER A 135 1.98 13.60 -6.22
N TYR A 136 1.39 13.04 -7.28
CA TYR A 136 0.56 11.84 -7.19
C TYR A 136 1.36 10.63 -6.68
N VAL A 137 2.59 10.44 -7.17
CA VAL A 137 3.47 9.35 -6.71
C VAL A 137 3.92 9.58 -5.27
N ILE A 138 4.22 10.84 -4.90
CA ILE A 138 4.56 11.21 -3.52
C ILE A 138 3.38 10.91 -2.57
N ASN A 139 2.16 11.26 -2.95
CA ASN A 139 0.97 11.00 -2.13
C ASN A 139 0.72 9.50 -1.96
N ALA A 140 0.84 8.71 -3.04
CA ALA A 140 0.72 7.26 -2.97
C ALA A 140 1.76 6.64 -2.01
N TYR A 141 3.01 7.10 -2.08
CA TYR A 141 4.07 6.68 -1.16
C TYR A 141 3.72 6.95 0.32
N LEU A 142 3.20 8.14 0.63
CA LEU A 142 2.84 8.50 2.00
C LEU A 142 1.73 7.60 2.55
N ILE A 143 0.71 7.34 1.73
CA ILE A 143 -0.40 6.44 2.08
C ILE A 143 0.13 5.03 2.33
N LEU A 144 0.86 4.45 1.37
CA LEU A 144 1.35 3.07 1.47
C LEU A 144 2.35 2.88 2.63
N THR A 145 3.10 3.92 2.98
CA THR A 145 4.01 3.85 4.13
C THR A 145 3.24 3.75 5.45
N GLU A 146 2.19 4.54 5.63
CA GLU A 146 1.33 4.43 6.82
C GLU A 146 0.53 3.11 6.80
N HIS A 147 0.11 2.68 5.62
CA HIS A 147 -0.66 1.47 5.40
C HIS A 147 0.09 0.21 5.86
N PHE A 148 1.32 0.00 5.35
CA PHE A 148 2.15 -1.15 5.73
C PHE A 148 2.48 -1.15 7.22
N MET A 149 2.64 0.03 7.83
CA MET A 149 2.80 0.13 9.27
C MET A 149 1.55 -0.34 10.04
N LYS A 150 0.34 -0.04 9.56
CA LYS A 150 -0.91 -0.52 10.17
C LYS A 150 -1.05 -2.02 10.01
N GLU A 151 -0.69 -2.57 8.87
CA GLU A 151 -0.71 -4.01 8.64
C GLU A 151 0.16 -4.76 9.63
N GLU A 152 1.45 -4.41 9.66
CA GLU A 152 2.43 -5.12 10.48
C GLU A 152 2.18 -4.96 11.97
N ASN A 153 1.78 -3.76 12.41
CA ASN A 153 1.69 -3.46 13.85
C ASN A 153 0.28 -3.62 14.43
N VAL A 154 -0.75 -3.68 13.59
CA VAL A 154 -2.15 -3.73 14.04
C VAL A 154 -2.91 -4.87 13.38
N LEU A 155 -2.98 -4.87 12.04
CA LEU A 155 -3.91 -5.76 11.33
C LEU A 155 -3.47 -7.23 11.39
N PHE A 156 -2.20 -7.53 11.10
CA PHE A 156 -1.70 -8.91 11.12
C PHE A 156 -1.66 -9.50 12.54
N PRO A 157 -1.20 -8.78 13.59
CA PRO A 157 -1.34 -9.27 14.97
C PRO A 157 -2.81 -9.50 15.38
N MET A 158 -3.71 -8.63 14.93
CA MET A 158 -5.15 -8.79 15.16
C MET A 158 -5.69 -10.04 14.44
N ALA A 159 -5.32 -10.26 13.17
CA ALA A 159 -5.68 -11.46 12.42
C ALA A 159 -5.16 -12.74 13.10
N GLU A 160 -3.92 -12.72 13.59
CA GLU A 160 -3.31 -13.86 14.30
C GLU A 160 -4.07 -14.24 15.57
N GLN A 161 -4.58 -13.25 16.30
CA GLN A 161 -5.37 -13.49 17.52
C GLN A 161 -6.82 -13.89 17.24
N MET A 162 -7.37 -13.49 16.09
CA MET A 162 -8.77 -13.68 15.75
C MET A 162 -9.05 -14.98 15.00
N LEU A 163 -8.20 -15.34 14.03
CA LEU A 163 -8.42 -16.50 13.17
C LEU A 163 -8.14 -17.81 13.93
N SER A 164 -8.97 -18.82 13.69
CA SER A 164 -8.71 -20.18 14.21
C SER A 164 -7.51 -20.83 13.52
N ASP A 165 -7.00 -21.93 14.07
CA ASP A 165 -5.91 -22.68 13.44
C ASP A 165 -6.31 -23.22 12.05
N GLU A 166 -7.56 -23.67 11.89
CA GLU A 166 -8.10 -24.10 10.59
C GLU A 166 -8.21 -22.95 9.58
N GLU A 167 -8.60 -21.75 10.03
CA GLU A 167 -8.64 -20.57 9.17
C GLU A 167 -7.23 -20.12 8.77
N LYS A 168 -6.24 -20.21 9.66
CA LYS A 168 -4.83 -19.94 9.34
C LYS A 168 -4.27 -20.94 8.32
N GLU A 169 -4.66 -22.21 8.41
CA GLU A 169 -4.34 -23.21 7.40
C GLU A 169 -5.04 -22.93 6.06
N GLU A 170 -6.28 -22.45 6.08
CA GLU A 170 -6.99 -22.01 4.87
C GLU A 170 -6.32 -20.79 4.23
N LEU A 171 -5.93 -19.80 5.04
CA LEU A 171 -5.19 -18.63 4.59
C LEU A 171 -3.86 -19.03 3.92
N ALA A 172 -3.10 -19.94 4.53
CA ALA A 172 -1.86 -20.46 3.97
C ALA A 172 -2.04 -21.06 2.57
N LYS A 173 -3.12 -21.82 2.33
CA LYS A 173 -3.40 -22.46 1.01
C LYS A 173 -3.68 -21.46 -0.12
N HIS A 174 -4.06 -20.23 0.22
CA HIS A 174 -4.34 -19.19 -0.77
C HIS A 174 -3.13 -18.27 -1.00
N LEU A 175 -2.26 -18.10 0.01
CA LEU A 175 -1.12 -17.19 -0.02
C LEU A 175 0.21 -17.87 -0.42
N MET A 176 0.31 -19.20 -0.31
CA MET A 176 1.53 -20.00 -0.53
C MET A 176 1.36 -21.06 -1.62
#